data_AF-M6CR92-F1
#
_entry.id   AF-M6CR92-F1
#
_cell.length_a   1.000
_cell.length_b   1.000
_cell.length_c   1.000
_cell.angle_alpha   90.00
_cell.angle_beta   90.00
_cell.angle_gamma   90.00
#
_symmetry.space_group_name_H-M   'P 1'
#
loop_
_entity.id
_entity.type
_entity.pdbx_description
1 polymer ?
#
loop_
_entity_poly.entity_id
_entity_poly.type
_entity_poly.pdbx_seq_one_letter_code
_entity_poly.pdbx_strand_id
1 'polypeptide(L)'
;MRTYGKYLSATKRLGKKAGRTLYQSSPGKLKMKRVNIRVSTGTWTLFGTLAQVHGVSRCYLFNYLLWLEELEVGDSILDTMNAGVPTFHRSYSYILHLDLVNNEVTRKLRCQPAAYFYTLDYRDWFPS
;
A
#
# COMPACT_ATOMS: atom_id res chain seq x y z
N MET A 1 -7.89 -3.99 5.37
CA MET A 1 -7.55 -2.75 4.63
C MET A 1 -7.71 -1.48 5.43
N ARG A 2 -8.58 -1.43 6.47
CA ARG A 2 -8.71 -0.24 7.33
C ARG A 2 -7.39 0.12 8.03
N THR A 3 -6.67 -0.87 8.55
CA THR A 3 -5.40 -0.67 9.27
C THR A 3 -4.26 -0.20 8.35
N TYR A 4 -3.86 -1.02 7.37
CA TYR A 4 -2.66 -0.74 6.57
C TYR A 4 -2.92 -0.02 5.23
N GLY A 5 -4.17 0.21 4.82
CA GLY A 5 -4.46 0.76 3.49
C GLY A 5 -3.84 2.14 3.25
N LYS A 6 -3.94 3.02 4.26
CA LYS A 6 -3.34 4.35 4.24
C LYS A 6 -1.81 4.27 4.27
N TYR A 7 -1.27 3.41 5.13
CA TYR A 7 0.18 3.15 5.22
C TYR A 7 0.78 2.70 3.89
N LEU A 8 0.17 1.72 3.24
CA LEU A 8 0.59 1.20 1.94
C LEU A 8 0.51 2.26 0.84
N SER A 9 -0.50 3.14 0.89
CA SER A 9 -0.66 4.21 -0.11
C SER A 9 0.45 5.25 -0.08
N ALA A 10 1.20 5.30 1.02
CA ALA A 10 2.08 6.39 1.35
C ALA A 10 3.53 5.94 1.58
N THR A 11 3.73 4.64 1.81
CA THR A 11 5.04 4.00 1.88
C THR A 11 5.65 3.79 0.50
N LYS A 12 6.98 3.74 0.43
CA LYS A 12 7.72 3.41 -0.79
C LYS A 12 7.31 2.03 -1.34
N ARG A 13 7.51 1.84 -2.64
CA ARG A 13 7.22 0.57 -3.33
C ARG A 13 8.05 -0.56 -2.73
N LEU A 14 7.43 -1.72 -2.49
CA LEU A 14 8.12 -2.92 -1.99
C LEU A 14 9.00 -3.54 -3.10
N GLY A 15 8.47 -3.59 -4.33
CA GLY A 15 9.19 -4.01 -5.52
C GLY A 15 10.02 -2.87 -6.10
N LYS A 16 11.33 -3.10 -6.25
CA LYS A 16 12.29 -2.10 -6.76
C LYS A 16 12.19 -1.87 -8.28
N LYS A 17 11.66 -2.83 -9.04
CA LYS A 17 11.59 -2.77 -10.52
C LYS A 17 10.16 -2.51 -10.98
N ALA A 18 9.94 -1.45 -11.78
CA ALA A 18 8.62 -1.09 -12.27
C ALA A 18 8.07 -2.05 -13.36
N GLY A 19 8.96 -2.61 -14.18
CA GLY A 19 8.59 -3.49 -15.29
C GLY A 19 8.34 -4.95 -14.92
N ARG A 20 8.54 -5.35 -13.66
CA ARG A 20 8.31 -6.75 -13.22
C ARG A 20 7.57 -6.78 -11.89
N THR A 21 6.71 -7.77 -11.74
CA THR A 21 6.05 -8.06 -10.46
C THR A 21 6.95 -8.94 -9.61
N LEU A 22 7.26 -8.51 -8.40
CA LEU A 22 7.96 -9.33 -7.41
C LEU A 22 7.00 -10.37 -6.83
N TYR A 23 7.39 -11.64 -6.91
CA TYR A 23 6.68 -12.75 -6.29
C TYR A 23 7.40 -13.20 -5.03
N GLN A 24 6.67 -13.86 -4.14
CA GLN A 24 7.26 -14.48 -2.96
C GLN A 24 8.21 -15.60 -3.39
N SER A 25 9.43 -15.58 -2.84
CA SER A 25 10.37 -16.68 -3.03
C SER A 25 9.81 -17.95 -2.42
N SER A 26 9.81 -19.05 -3.19
CA SER A 26 9.38 -20.36 -2.73
C SER A 26 10.58 -21.13 -2.19
N PRO A 27 10.71 -21.39 -0.88
CA PRO A 27 11.77 -22.24 -0.36
C PRO A 27 11.50 -23.75 -0.60
N GLY A 28 10.49 -24.08 -1.42
CA GLY A 28 10.14 -25.45 -1.82
C GLY A 28 8.61 -25.66 -1.91
N LYS A 29 8.18 -26.65 -2.72
CA LYS A 29 6.74 -26.95 -2.96
C LYS A 29 5.94 -27.22 -1.68
N LEU A 30 6.59 -27.76 -0.64
CA LEU A 30 5.96 -28.16 0.62
C LEU A 30 5.92 -27.05 1.68
N LYS A 31 6.61 -25.92 1.47
CA LYS A 31 6.69 -24.83 2.45
C LYS A 31 5.64 -23.74 2.23
N MET A 32 5.02 -23.69 1.05
CA MET A 32 3.91 -22.77 0.79
C MET A 32 2.61 -23.34 1.36
N LYS A 33 2.01 -22.62 2.31
CA LYS A 33 0.69 -22.95 2.84
C LYS A 33 -0.38 -22.25 2.01
N ARG A 34 -1.38 -23.00 1.53
CA ARG A 34 -2.54 -22.43 0.85
C ARG A 34 -3.46 -21.79 1.88
N VAL A 35 -3.82 -20.54 1.65
CA VAL A 35 -4.82 -19.82 2.45
C VAL A 35 -5.96 -19.42 1.53
N ASN A 36 -7.20 -19.73 1.92
CA ASN A 36 -8.39 -19.29 1.20
C ASN A 36 -9.10 -18.24 2.06
N ILE A 37 -9.34 -17.06 1.50
CA ILE A 37 -9.94 -15.94 2.21
C ILE A 37 -11.11 -15.41 1.40
N ARG A 38 -12.22 -15.13 2.07
CA ARG A 38 -13.39 -14.48 1.48
C ARG A 38 -13.38 -13.01 1.90
N VAL A 39 -13.33 -12.12 0.91
CA VAL A 39 -13.38 -10.66 1.11
C VAL A 39 -14.35 -10.05 0.12
N SER A 40 -14.90 -8.88 0.45
CA SER A 40 -15.76 -8.15 -0.47
C SER A 40 -15.02 -7.74 -1.74
N THR A 41 -15.74 -7.61 -2.86
CA THR A 41 -15.18 -7.23 -4.17
C THR A 41 -14.38 -5.93 -4.11
N GLY A 42 -14.89 -4.92 -3.39
CA GLY A 42 -14.19 -3.65 -3.21
C GLY A 42 -12.86 -3.81 -2.46
N THR A 43 -12.86 -4.59 -1.37
CA THR A 43 -11.63 -4.87 -0.60
C THR A 43 -10.60 -5.62 -1.43
N TRP A 44 -11.04 -6.63 -2.20
CA TRP A 44 -10.16 -7.40 -3.06
C TRP A 44 -9.56 -6.58 -4.21
N THR A 45 -10.37 -5.70 -4.80
CA THR A 45 -9.95 -4.80 -5.88
C THR A 45 -8.93 -3.78 -5.36
N LEU A 46 -9.20 -3.17 -4.19
CA LEU A 46 -8.25 -2.26 -3.54
C LEU A 46 -6.94 -2.97 -3.20
N PHE A 47 -7.02 -4.17 -2.64
CA PHE A 47 -5.84 -4.96 -2.32
C PHE A 47 -4.99 -5.28 -3.56
N GLY A 48 -5.64 -5.70 -4.66
CA GLY A 48 -4.97 -5.89 -5.94
C GLY A 48 -4.33 -4.62 -6.48
N THR A 49 -4.98 -3.47 -6.30
CA THR A 49 -4.47 -2.16 -6.70
C THR A 49 -3.21 -1.79 -5.94
N LEU A 50 -3.21 -1.92 -4.61
CA LEU A 50 -2.02 -1.66 -3.80
C LEU A 50 -0.87 -2.60 -4.18
N ALA A 51 -1.14 -3.89 -4.42
CA ALA A 51 -0.12 -4.82 -4.87
C ALA A 51 0.54 -4.36 -6.20
N GLN A 52 -0.27 -3.90 -7.16
CA GLN A 52 0.26 -3.38 -8.43
C GLN A 52 1.11 -2.12 -8.26
N VAL A 53 0.69 -1.19 -7.39
CA VAL A 53 1.44 0.03 -7.05
C VAL A 53 2.78 -0.33 -6.41
N HIS A 54 2.79 -1.24 -5.43
CA HIS A 54 4.03 -1.69 -4.83
C HIS A 54 4.87 -2.59 -5.75
N GLY A 55 4.37 -2.99 -6.92
CA GLY A 55 5.10 -3.85 -7.86
C GLY A 55 5.29 -5.28 -7.35
N VAL A 56 4.33 -5.79 -6.56
CA VAL A 56 4.39 -7.12 -5.95
C VAL A 56 3.15 -7.93 -6.30
N SER A 57 3.21 -9.25 -6.15
CA SER A 57 2.04 -10.11 -6.30
C SER A 57 1.08 -9.94 -5.13
N ARG A 58 -0.19 -10.30 -5.33
CA ARG A 58 -1.19 -10.30 -4.25
C ARG A 58 -0.75 -11.18 -3.07
N CYS A 59 -0.17 -12.35 -3.34
CA CYS A 59 0.33 -13.24 -2.30
C CYS A 59 1.51 -12.64 -1.53
N TYR A 60 2.43 -11.98 -2.22
CA TYR A 60 3.55 -11.29 -1.57
C TYR A 60 3.04 -10.20 -0.63
N LEU A 61 2.15 -9.34 -1.10
CA LEU A 61 1.58 -8.29 -0.27
C LEU A 61 0.82 -8.88 0.93
N PHE A 62 0.10 -9.98 0.73
CA PHE A 62 -0.63 -10.64 1.81
C PHE A 62 0.31 -11.15 2.90
N ASN A 63 1.38 -11.84 2.50
CA ASN A 63 2.41 -12.32 3.42
C ASN A 63 3.12 -11.18 4.16
N TYR A 64 3.37 -10.06 3.47
CA TYR A 64 3.93 -8.86 4.10
C TYR A 64 3.00 -8.27 5.17
N LEU A 65 1.68 -8.27 4.94
CA LEU A 65 0.73 -7.80 5.94
C LEU A 65 0.65 -8.75 7.14
N LEU A 66 0.74 -10.06 6.93
CA LEU A 66 0.84 -11.02 8.04
C LEU A 66 2.08 -10.78 8.89
N TRP A 67 3.20 -10.44 8.26
CA TRP A 67 4.43 -10.09 8.96
C TRP A 67 4.29 -8.80 9.78
N LEU A 68 3.58 -7.78 9.26
CA LEU A 68 3.28 -6.57 10.05
C LEU A 68 2.37 -6.87 11.25
N GLU A 69 1.38 -7.76 11.08
CA GLU A 69 0.52 -8.21 12.17
C GLU A 69 1.31 -8.99 13.23
N GLU A 70 2.24 -9.85 12.83
CA GLU A 70 3.12 -10.60 13.75
C GLU A 70 4.04 -9.68 14.57
N LEU A 71 4.41 -8.53 14.02
CA LEU A 71 5.17 -7.49 14.73
C LEU A 71 4.29 -6.59 15.62
N GLU A 72 2.96 -6.77 15.60
CA GLU A 72 2.00 -6.00 16.38
C GLU A 72 2.11 -4.47 16.20
N VAL A 73 2.57 -4.02 15.02
CA VAL A 73 2.76 -2.58 14.71
C VAL A 73 1.48 -1.89 14.21
N GLY A 74 0.36 -2.61 14.18
CA GLY A 74 -0.91 -2.14 13.61
C GLY A 74 -1.42 -0.84 14.24
N ASP A 75 -1.43 -0.77 15.58
CA ASP A 75 -1.93 0.39 16.32
C ASP A 75 -1.01 1.60 16.16
N SER A 76 0.31 1.40 16.29
CA SER A 76 1.30 2.46 16.08
C SER A 76 1.21 3.07 14.68
N ILE A 77 1.02 2.24 13.65
CA ILE A 77 0.79 2.70 12.28
C ILE A 77 -0.53 3.48 12.19
N LEU A 78 -1.61 2.98 12.79
CA LEU A 78 -2.90 3.65 12.76
C LEU A 78 -2.83 5.05 13.39
N ASP A 79 -2.24 5.15 14.59
CA ASP A 79 -2.12 6.40 15.34
C ASP A 79 -1.28 7.42 14.56
N THR A 80 -0.10 7.00 14.10
CA THR A 80 0.82 7.85 13.34
C THR A 80 0.19 8.33 12.04
N MET A 81 -0.43 7.41 11.29
CA MET A 81 -0.99 7.73 9.98
C MET A 81 -2.24 8.61 10.08
N ASN A 82 -2.94 8.62 11.22
CA ASN A 82 -4.22 9.34 11.38
C ASN A 82 -4.10 10.61 12.23
N ALA A 83 -2.93 10.89 12.79
CA ALA A 83 -2.68 12.12 13.53
C ALA A 83 -2.92 13.37 12.66
N GLY A 84 -3.95 14.16 13.01
CA GLY A 84 -4.25 15.45 12.36
C GLY A 84 -4.82 15.37 10.94
N VAL A 85 -5.16 14.17 10.43
CA VAL A 85 -5.62 13.97 9.04
C VAL A 85 -6.72 12.91 8.94
N PRO A 86 -7.52 12.87 7.85
CA PRO A 86 -8.62 11.91 7.72
C PRO A 86 -8.16 10.45 7.83
N THR A 87 -8.89 9.63 8.60
CA THR A 87 -8.50 8.25 8.95
C THR A 87 -8.36 7.33 7.73
N PHE A 88 -9.14 7.57 6.68
CA PHE A 88 -9.17 6.71 5.48
C PHE A 88 -9.23 7.52 4.19
N HIS A 89 -8.62 6.97 3.13
CA HIS A 89 -8.94 7.43 1.78
C HIS A 89 -10.32 6.90 1.36
N ARG A 90 -11.12 7.78 0.78
CA ARG A 90 -12.45 7.52 0.23
C ARG A 90 -12.38 6.91 -1.17
N SER A 91 -11.40 7.34 -1.98
CA SER A 91 -11.20 6.83 -3.33
C SER A 91 -9.73 6.61 -3.63
N TYR A 92 -9.47 5.66 -4.52
CA TYR A 92 -8.15 5.28 -5.00
C TYR A 92 -8.20 5.22 -6.52
N SER A 93 -7.24 5.86 -7.16
CA SER A 93 -7.05 5.81 -8.61
C SER A 93 -5.66 5.30 -8.92
N TYR A 94 -5.59 4.15 -9.58
CA TYR A 94 -4.34 3.60 -10.08
C TYR A 94 -4.18 3.92 -11.55
N ILE A 95 -3.04 4.52 -11.88
CA ILE A 95 -2.72 4.97 -13.22
C ILE A 95 -1.44 4.24 -13.66
N LEU A 96 -1.60 3.33 -14.61
CA LEU A 96 -0.50 2.71 -15.34
C LEU A 96 -0.30 3.49 -16.65
N HIS A 97 0.84 4.13 -16.80
CA HIS A 97 1.23 4.85 -18.00
C HIS A 97 2.39 4.13 -18.67
N LEU A 98 2.21 3.78 -19.95
CA LEU A 98 3.20 3.11 -20.78
C LEU A 98 3.61 4.05 -21.91
N ASP A 99 4.84 4.52 -21.88
CA ASP A 99 5.44 5.29 -22.97
C ASP A 99 6.22 4.32 -23.86
N LEU A 100 5.66 4.02 -25.03
CA LEU A 100 6.27 3.07 -25.97
C LEU A 100 7.46 3.67 -26.72
N VAL A 101 7.50 5.00 -26.89
CA VAL A 101 8.58 5.69 -27.62
C VAL A 101 9.85 5.67 -26.77
N ASN A 102 9.70 6.00 -25.48
CA ASN A 102 10.82 6.02 -24.53
C ASN A 102 11.02 4.68 -23.80
N ASN A 103 10.16 3.68 -24.05
CA ASN A 103 10.14 2.38 -23.36
C ASN A 103 10.07 2.52 -21.82
N GLU A 104 9.24 3.45 -21.34
CA GLU A 104 9.08 3.75 -19.93
C GLU A 104 7.73 3.27 -19.37
N VAL A 105 7.76 2.78 -18.13
CA VAL A 105 6.56 2.37 -17.41
C VAL A 105 6.46 3.15 -16.11
N THR A 106 5.37 3.90 -15.98
CA THR A 106 5.05 4.68 -14.78
C THR A 106 3.80 4.12 -14.11
N ARG A 107 3.88 3.91 -12.79
CA ARG A 107 2.76 3.47 -11.95
C ARG A 107 2.51 4.52 -10.88
N LYS A 108 1.34 5.15 -10.90
CA LYS A 108 0.94 6.20 -9.95
C LYS A 108 -0.30 5.77 -9.19
N LEU A 109 -0.31 6.02 -7.89
CA LEU A 109 -1.48 5.92 -7.05
C LEU A 109 -1.91 7.33 -6.66
N ARG A 110 -3.17 7.68 -6.91
CA ARG A 110 -3.80 8.89 -6.39
C ARG A 110 -4.87 8.49 -5.40
N CYS A 111 -4.91 9.16 -4.26
CA CYS A 111 -5.89 8.91 -3.22
C CYS A 111 -6.69 10.19 -2.95
N GLN A 112 -7.94 10.06 -2.52
CA GLN A 112 -8.74 11.19 -2.01
C GLN A 112 -9.29 10.86 -0.62
N PRO A 113 -9.10 11.72 0.39
CA PRO A 113 -8.15 12.83 0.40
C PRO A 113 -6.73 12.35 0.06
N ALA A 114 -5.90 13.25 -0.47
CA ALA A 114 -4.50 12.89 -0.75
C ALA A 114 -3.84 12.44 0.55
N ALA A 115 -2.77 11.64 0.44
CA ALA A 115 -1.92 11.30 1.57
C ALA A 115 -1.15 12.55 2.02
N TYR A 116 -1.87 13.51 2.60
CA TYR A 116 -1.28 14.61 3.33
C TYR A 116 -0.81 14.02 4.65
N PHE A 117 0.48 14.15 4.93
CA PHE A 117 1.10 13.80 6.20
C PHE A 117 1.39 15.04 7.04
N TYR A 118 0.75 16.16 6.73
CA TYR A 118 0.96 17.39 7.47
C TYR A 118 0.27 17.22 8.83
N THR A 119 1.04 16.78 9.83
CA THR A 119 0.88 17.33 11.17
C THR A 119 0.99 18.84 10.99
N LEU A 120 -0.11 19.57 11.19
CA LEU A 120 0.00 20.99 11.48
C LEU A 120 1.01 21.10 12.63
N ASP A 121 2.18 21.69 12.38
CA ASP A 121 3.06 22.04 13.48
C ASP A 121 2.32 23.11 14.28
N TYR A 122 2.23 22.97 15.60
CA TYR A 122 1.60 24.00 16.44
C TYR A 122 2.32 25.36 16.28
N ARG A 123 3.57 25.35 15.80
CA ARG A 123 4.35 26.52 15.42
C ARG A 123 3.81 27.24 14.19
N ASP A 124 3.05 26.57 13.33
CA ASP A 124 2.39 27.19 12.17
C ASP A 124 1.13 27.98 12.58
N TRP A 125 0.62 27.77 13.80
CA TRP A 125 -0.58 28.46 14.31
C TRP A 125 -0.27 29.90 14.78
N PHE A 126 0.95 30.14 15.28
CA PHE A 126 1.34 31.43 15.82
C PHE A 126 2.33 32.11 14.88
N PRO A 127 1.98 33.26 14.26
CA PRO A 127 2.95 34.02 13.49
C PRO A 127 4.11 34.45 14.40
N SER A 128 5.33 34.33 13.88
CA SER A 128 6.56 34.83 14.52
C SER A 128 6.56 36.34 14.65
#